data_AF-I2Q7A8-F1
#
_entry.id   AF-I2Q7A8-F1
#
_cell.length_a   1.000
_cell.length_b   1.000
_cell.length_c   1.000
_cell.angle_alpha   90.00
_cell.angle_beta   90.00
_cell.angle_gamma   90.00
#
_symmetry.space_group_name_H-M   'P 1'
#
loop_
_entity.id
_entity.type
_entity.pdbx_description
1 polymer ?
#
loop_
_entity_poly.entity_id
_entity_poly.type
_entity_poly.pdbx_seq_one_letter_code
_entity_poly.pdbx_strand_id
1 'polypeptide(L)'
;MARKPAQSPEEFRNEALATALTTIERKHGQGAVMRLEDSAHVKIPSIPTGSIGLDLALGIGGIPKGRMTEIYGPESSGKTTLALHIIAESQKLGGTAAFIDAEHALDVNYAKRLGVKTTELLISQPDYGEQALDIADLLVRSGAVDVVVIDSVAALIPQAELEGEMGETQVGGQARLMSHAMRKLTGTIHKSHTAVIFINQIRMKIGMTGYGSPETTTGGNALKFYASVRLDIRRIQTLKDKEETYGSRCRVKVVKNKVAPPFREALFDILYGTGVSREGELIDMGVEAGIVDKSGAWFAFGSERLGQGRDNVRSFLQEHTDIRDQIEGKLREHLGFAEYTPPPAPEAEGEAEEDADDGM
;
A
#
# COMPACT_ATOMS: atom_id res chain seq x y z
N MET A 1 31.12 -54.02 28.54
CA MET A 1 30.08 -53.07 28.08
C MET A 1 30.39 -51.71 28.67
N ALA A 2 30.83 -50.76 27.85
CA ALA A 2 31.17 -49.42 28.32
C ALA A 2 29.87 -48.67 28.71
N ARG A 3 29.78 -48.25 29.97
CA ARG A 3 28.70 -47.38 30.47
C ARG A 3 28.78 -46.06 29.69
N LYS A 4 27.74 -45.72 28.93
CA LYS A 4 27.60 -44.38 28.34
C LYS A 4 27.72 -43.35 29.48
N PRO A 5 28.49 -42.25 29.31
CA PRO A 5 28.60 -41.22 30.33
C PRO A 5 27.21 -40.64 30.63
N ALA A 6 26.95 -40.33 31.90
CA ALA A 6 25.69 -39.76 32.33
C ALA A 6 25.50 -38.41 31.62
N GLN A 7 24.47 -38.31 30.77
CA GLN A 7 24.14 -37.09 30.04
C GLN A 7 23.84 -35.95 31.03
N SER A 8 24.31 -34.75 30.70
CA SER A 8 24.05 -33.57 31.50
C SER A 8 22.56 -33.16 31.44
N PRO A 9 22.02 -32.46 32.46
CA PRO A 9 20.65 -31.95 32.43
C PRO A 9 20.33 -31.07 31.20
N GLU A 10 21.33 -30.38 30.65
CA GLU A 10 21.19 -29.61 29.40
C GLU A 10 21.04 -30.49 28.16
N GLU A 11 21.80 -31.59 28.08
CA GLU A 11 21.69 -32.55 26.98
C GLU A 11 20.30 -33.19 26.94
N PHE A 12 19.74 -33.56 28.10
CA PHE A 12 18.38 -34.08 28.19
C PHE A 12 17.32 -33.06 27.75
N ARG A 13 17.49 -31.79 28.15
CA ARG A 13 16.59 -30.70 27.74
C ARG A 13 16.64 -30.46 26.22
N ASN A 14 17.84 -30.52 25.63
CA ASN A 14 18.03 -30.35 24.19
C ASN A 14 17.46 -31.52 23.39
N GLU A 15 17.62 -32.75 23.86
CA GLU A 15 17.05 -33.95 23.23
C GLU A 15 15.52 -33.96 23.29
N ALA A 16 14.94 -33.61 24.44
CA ALA A 16 13.49 -33.43 24.60
C ALA A 16 12.95 -32.32 23.68
N LEU A 17 13.67 -31.20 23.58
CA LEU A 17 13.31 -30.11 22.67
C LEU A 17 13.37 -30.56 21.20
N ALA A 18 14.42 -31.26 20.78
CA ALA A 18 14.55 -31.77 19.40
C ALA A 18 13.41 -32.76 19.05
N THR A 19 13.06 -33.63 19.99
CA THR A 19 11.94 -34.57 19.83
C THR A 19 10.60 -33.84 19.70
N ALA A 20 10.39 -32.80 20.50
CA ALA A 20 9.19 -31.96 20.42
C ALA A 20 9.11 -31.23 19.07
N LEU A 21 10.20 -30.60 18.62
CA LEU A 21 10.27 -29.91 17.32
C LEU A 21 9.96 -30.86 16.16
N THR A 22 10.59 -32.04 16.13
CA THR A 22 10.35 -33.07 15.10
C THR A 22 8.88 -33.55 15.11
N THR A 23 8.30 -33.69 16.31
CA THR A 23 6.90 -34.10 16.46
C THR A 23 5.95 -33.02 15.94
N ILE A 24 6.26 -31.75 16.19
CA ILE A 24 5.48 -30.61 15.70
C ILE A 24 5.55 -30.54 14.17
N GLU A 25 6.74 -30.61 13.57
CA GLU A 25 6.90 -30.59 12.11
C GLU A 25 6.18 -31.77 11.43
N ARG A 26 6.27 -32.98 11.99
CA ARG A 26 5.56 -34.15 11.45
C ARG A 26 4.04 -34.00 11.51
N LYS A 27 3.50 -33.38 12.56
CA LYS A 27 2.04 -33.21 12.74
C LYS A 27 1.48 -32.00 12.00
N HIS A 28 2.26 -30.93 11.86
CA HIS A 28 1.77 -29.62 11.42
C HIS A 28 2.44 -29.09 10.15
N GLY A 29 3.38 -29.84 9.58
CA GLY A 29 4.12 -29.50 8.35
C GLY A 29 5.48 -28.85 8.63
N GLN A 30 6.34 -28.86 7.60
CA GLN A 30 7.61 -28.12 7.65
C GLN A 30 7.36 -26.63 7.91
N GLY A 31 8.18 -26.03 8.78
CA GLY A 31 8.07 -24.62 9.15
C GLY A 31 6.99 -24.29 10.19
N ALA A 32 6.31 -25.30 10.75
CA ALA A 32 5.32 -25.09 11.82
C ALA A 32 5.95 -24.55 13.12
N VAL A 33 7.24 -24.82 13.35
CA VAL A 33 8.02 -24.26 14.44
C VAL A 33 9.45 -24.03 13.95
N MET A 34 10.00 -22.84 14.21
CA MET A 34 11.36 -22.48 13.80
C MET A 34 12.03 -21.72 14.95
N ARG A 35 13.36 -21.83 15.05
CA ARG A 35 14.12 -20.95 15.93
C ARG A 35 14.15 -19.56 15.29
N LEU A 36 13.85 -18.53 16.07
CA LEU A 36 14.05 -17.16 15.63
C LEU A 36 15.57 -16.95 15.54
N GLU A 37 16.12 -16.76 14.34
CA GLU A 37 17.52 -16.37 14.20
C GLU A 37 17.64 -14.87 14.50
N ASP A 38 18.43 -14.49 15.51
CA ASP A 38 18.64 -13.09 15.91
C ASP A 38 19.29 -12.22 14.80
N SER A 39 19.91 -12.86 13.79
CA SER A 39 20.63 -12.21 12.70
C SER A 39 19.88 -12.17 11.36
N ALA A 40 18.73 -12.83 11.24
CA ALA A 40 17.90 -12.74 10.05
C ALA A 40 16.81 -11.70 10.29
N HIS A 41 17.11 -10.42 10.03
CA HIS A 41 16.05 -9.48 9.68
C HIS A 41 15.36 -10.06 8.44
N VAL A 42 14.30 -10.86 8.62
CA VAL A 42 13.51 -11.40 7.52
C VAL A 42 12.98 -10.20 6.75
N LYS A 43 13.58 -9.92 5.59
CA LYS A 43 13.21 -8.80 4.73
C LYS A 43 11.78 -9.07 4.28
N ILE A 44 10.82 -8.38 4.89
CA ILE A 44 9.40 -8.54 4.58
C ILE A 44 9.19 -8.00 3.16
N PRO A 45 8.77 -8.83 2.19
CA PRO A 45 8.51 -8.35 0.84
C PRO A 45 7.44 -7.28 0.84
N SER A 46 7.59 -6.26 0.00
CA SER A 46 6.70 -5.11 -0.06
C SER A 46 6.33 -4.75 -1.50
N ILE A 47 5.19 -4.06 -1.65
CA ILE A 47 4.73 -3.46 -2.91
C ILE A 47 4.86 -1.93 -2.76
N PRO A 48 5.61 -1.24 -3.62
CA PRO A 48 5.72 0.22 -3.59
C PRO A 48 4.35 0.90 -3.63
N THR A 49 4.22 2.03 -2.93
CA THR A 49 2.94 2.74 -2.83
C THR A 49 2.68 3.70 -3.99
N GLY A 50 3.68 3.95 -4.82
CA GLY A 50 3.69 5.03 -5.81
C GLY A 50 4.02 6.40 -5.21
N SER A 51 4.29 6.47 -3.89
CA SER A 51 4.81 7.65 -3.19
C SER A 51 6.13 7.32 -2.50
N ILE A 52 7.19 8.02 -2.87
CA ILE A 52 8.54 7.80 -2.31
C ILE A 52 8.54 8.11 -0.81
N GLY A 53 7.88 9.22 -0.43
CA GLY A 53 7.77 9.61 0.97
C GLY A 53 7.02 8.58 1.81
N LEU A 54 5.95 7.99 1.25
CA LEU A 54 5.18 6.97 1.97
C LEU A 54 5.93 5.64 2.08
N ASP A 55 6.64 5.23 1.04
CA ASP A 55 7.49 4.04 1.08
C ASP A 55 8.59 4.14 2.15
N LEU A 56 9.18 5.34 2.30
CA LEU A 56 10.13 5.66 3.36
C LEU A 56 9.46 5.69 4.75
N ALA A 57 8.28 6.29 4.87
CA ALA A 57 7.51 6.34 6.12
C ALA A 57 7.10 4.93 6.59
N LEU A 58 6.85 4.00 5.67
CA LEU A 58 6.56 2.60 5.95
C LEU A 58 7.79 1.81 6.40
N GLY A 59 9.00 2.27 6.07
CA GLY A 59 10.28 1.73 6.53
C GLY A 59 10.72 0.41 5.89
N ILE A 60 9.85 -0.23 5.10
CA ILE A 60 10.16 -1.43 4.32
C ILE A 60 10.02 -1.20 2.80
N GLY A 61 9.88 0.05 2.37
CA GLY A 61 9.77 0.43 0.96
C GLY A 61 8.40 0.19 0.33
N GLY A 62 7.34 0.00 1.12
CA GLY A 62 5.98 -0.15 0.61
C GLY A 62 5.02 -0.93 1.50
N ILE A 63 3.89 -1.35 0.94
CA ILE A 63 2.88 -2.16 1.62
C ILE A 63 3.38 -3.60 1.80
N PRO A 64 3.33 -4.18 3.02
CA PRO A 64 3.82 -5.53 3.25
C PRO A 64 2.97 -6.60 2.56
N LYS A 65 3.61 -7.47 1.77
CA LYS A 65 3.02 -8.69 1.22
C LYS A 65 2.70 -9.70 2.33
N GLY A 66 1.65 -10.49 2.12
CA GLY A 66 1.16 -11.47 3.08
C GLY A 66 0.61 -10.87 4.37
N ARG A 67 0.16 -9.62 4.33
CA ARG A 67 -0.39 -8.88 5.47
C ARG A 67 -1.60 -8.04 5.04
N MET A 68 -2.40 -7.67 6.04
CA MET A 68 -3.50 -6.73 5.88
C MET A 68 -3.04 -5.29 6.14
N THR A 69 -3.51 -4.37 5.31
CA THR A 69 -3.33 -2.92 5.48
C THR A 69 -4.70 -2.23 5.46
N GLU A 70 -4.94 -1.30 6.39
CA GLU A 70 -6.12 -0.44 6.35
C GLU A 70 -5.72 0.97 5.90
N ILE A 71 -6.37 1.48 4.86
CA ILE A 71 -6.26 2.87 4.40
C ILE A 71 -7.57 3.56 4.75
N TYR A 72 -7.53 4.53 5.66
CA TYR A 72 -8.73 5.24 6.10
C TYR A 72 -8.52 6.75 6.11
N GLY A 73 -9.63 7.49 6.05
CA GLY A 73 -9.59 8.94 5.94
C GLY A 73 -10.95 9.54 5.60
N PRO A 74 -11.05 10.88 5.58
CA PRO A 74 -12.24 11.58 5.10
C PRO A 74 -12.60 11.20 3.65
N GLU A 75 -13.79 11.59 3.22
CA GLU A 75 -14.16 11.56 1.80
C GLU A 75 -13.21 12.44 0.98
N SER A 76 -12.96 12.03 -0.27
CA SER A 76 -12.08 12.74 -1.20
C SER A 76 -10.66 13.01 -0.69
N SER A 77 -10.18 12.24 0.29
CA SER A 77 -8.80 12.36 0.80
C SER A 77 -7.75 11.66 -0.06
N GLY A 78 -8.17 10.86 -1.05
CA GLY A 78 -7.28 10.12 -1.95
C GLY A 78 -7.09 8.63 -1.60
N LYS A 79 -7.94 8.04 -0.76
CA LYS A 79 -7.87 6.61 -0.38
C LYS A 79 -7.81 5.66 -1.58
N THR A 80 -8.81 5.77 -2.47
CA THR A 80 -8.91 4.95 -3.69
C THR A 80 -7.78 5.28 -4.66
N THR A 81 -7.41 6.55 -4.83
CA THR A 81 -6.25 6.95 -5.64
C THR A 81 -4.97 6.25 -5.15
N LEU A 82 -4.69 6.27 -3.85
CA LEU A 82 -3.52 5.61 -3.28
C LEU A 82 -3.56 4.09 -3.50
N ALA A 83 -4.72 3.46 -3.32
CA ALA A 83 -4.87 2.03 -3.59
C ALA A 83 -4.65 1.67 -5.07
N LEU A 84 -5.11 2.52 -6.00
CA LEU A 84 -4.88 2.34 -7.43
C LEU A 84 -3.41 2.52 -7.81
N HIS A 85 -2.67 3.43 -7.15
CA HIS A 85 -1.21 3.50 -7.32
C HIS A 85 -0.51 2.22 -6.83
N ILE A 86 -0.90 1.68 -5.68
CA ILE A 86 -0.34 0.41 -5.19
C ILE A 86 -0.64 -0.74 -6.16
N ILE A 87 -1.84 -0.77 -6.76
CA ILE A 87 -2.18 -1.72 -7.83
C ILE A 87 -1.28 -1.53 -9.05
N ALA A 88 -1.12 -0.30 -9.53
CA ALA A 88 -0.29 0.01 -10.69
C ALA A 88 1.17 -0.41 -10.45
N GLU A 89 1.73 -0.14 -9.26
CA GLU A 89 3.08 -0.57 -8.89
C GLU A 89 3.18 -2.10 -8.81
N SER A 90 2.17 -2.79 -8.26
CA SER A 90 2.13 -4.27 -8.27
C SER A 90 2.16 -4.83 -9.70
N GLN A 91 1.38 -4.23 -10.61
CA GLN A 91 1.33 -4.67 -12.01
C GLN A 91 2.61 -4.35 -12.79
N LYS A 92 3.31 -3.25 -12.47
CA LYS A 92 4.63 -2.93 -13.02
C LYS A 92 5.69 -3.97 -12.62
N LEU A 93 5.56 -4.52 -11.41
CA LEU A 93 6.40 -5.61 -10.93
C LEU A 93 5.98 -6.99 -11.49
N GLY A 94 5.02 -7.04 -12.43
CA GLY A 94 4.52 -8.27 -13.03
C GLY A 94 3.53 -9.05 -12.16
N GLY A 95 3.04 -8.45 -11.07
CA GLY A 95 2.08 -9.07 -10.18
C GLY A 95 0.62 -8.92 -10.62
N THR A 96 -0.23 -9.83 -10.16
CA THR A 96 -1.68 -9.81 -10.44
C THR A 96 -2.41 -9.03 -9.36
N ALA A 97 -3.35 -8.17 -9.77
CA ALA A 97 -4.15 -7.36 -8.86
C ALA A 97 -5.64 -7.68 -8.96
N ALA A 98 -6.34 -7.56 -7.83
CA ALA A 98 -7.80 -7.61 -7.78
C ALA A 98 -8.39 -6.43 -7.00
N PHE A 99 -9.55 -5.98 -7.42
CA PHE A 99 -10.30 -4.88 -6.81
C PHE A 99 -11.75 -5.33 -6.54
N ILE A 100 -12.13 -5.33 -5.27
CA ILE A 100 -13.49 -5.59 -4.80
C ILE A 100 -14.16 -4.24 -4.58
N ASP A 101 -14.94 -3.81 -5.56
CA ASP A 101 -15.65 -2.52 -5.58
C ASP A 101 -17.03 -2.68 -4.95
N ALA A 102 -17.08 -2.67 -3.62
CA ALA A 102 -18.31 -2.68 -2.85
C ALA A 102 -19.04 -1.32 -2.86
N GLU A 103 -18.34 -0.21 -3.15
CA GLU A 103 -18.96 1.12 -3.30
C GLU A 103 -19.55 1.36 -4.71
N HIS A 104 -19.26 0.50 -5.69
CA HIS A 104 -19.72 0.59 -7.08
C HIS A 104 -19.32 1.93 -7.72
N ALA A 105 -18.14 2.43 -7.36
CA ALA A 105 -17.69 3.80 -7.63
C ALA A 105 -16.35 3.88 -8.37
N LEU A 106 -15.78 2.75 -8.80
CA LEU A 106 -14.49 2.73 -9.48
C LEU A 106 -14.57 3.34 -10.90
N ASP A 107 -13.87 4.44 -11.14
CA ASP A 107 -13.66 4.99 -12.49
C ASP A 107 -12.49 4.28 -13.20
N VAL A 108 -12.82 3.42 -14.15
CA VAL A 108 -11.86 2.66 -14.96
C VAL A 108 -10.96 3.57 -15.80
N ASN A 109 -11.47 4.70 -16.31
CA ASN A 109 -10.66 5.64 -17.09
C ASN A 109 -9.64 6.34 -16.21
N TYR A 110 -10.04 6.72 -15.00
CA TYR A 110 -9.11 7.28 -14.02
C TYR A 110 -8.05 6.25 -13.62
N ALA A 111 -8.44 5.02 -13.29
CA ALA A 111 -7.49 3.94 -12.99
C ALA A 111 -6.45 3.76 -14.11
N LYS A 112 -6.89 3.74 -15.38
CA LYS A 112 -5.99 3.66 -16.54
C LYS A 112 -4.99 4.83 -16.59
N ARG A 113 -5.44 6.07 -16.32
CA ARG A 113 -4.55 7.24 -16.26
C ARG A 113 -3.53 7.16 -15.12
N LEU A 114 -3.86 6.49 -14.02
CA LEU A 114 -2.93 6.23 -12.91
C LEU A 114 -1.91 5.12 -13.23
N GLY A 115 -1.95 4.52 -14.42
CA GLY A 115 -1.05 3.46 -14.84
C GLY A 115 -1.52 2.05 -14.47
N VAL A 116 -2.78 1.88 -14.05
CA VAL A 116 -3.37 0.55 -13.86
C VAL A 116 -3.62 -0.09 -15.22
N LYS A 117 -3.12 -1.32 -15.41
CA LYS A 117 -3.44 -2.17 -16.57
C LYS A 117 -4.84 -2.74 -16.38
N THR A 118 -5.85 -1.99 -16.81
CA THR A 118 -7.27 -2.32 -16.57
C THR A 118 -7.72 -3.61 -17.27
N THR A 119 -7.06 -4.02 -18.36
CA THR A 119 -7.32 -5.29 -19.05
C THR A 119 -6.88 -6.52 -18.26
N GLU A 120 -5.97 -6.34 -17.29
CA GLU A 120 -5.42 -7.40 -16.43
C GLU A 120 -5.95 -7.32 -14.99
N LEU A 121 -6.67 -6.25 -14.63
CA LEU A 121 -7.20 -6.06 -13.29
C LEU A 121 -8.46 -6.91 -13.10
N LEU A 122 -8.43 -7.80 -12.10
CA LEU A 122 -9.63 -8.54 -11.69
C LEU A 122 -10.56 -7.60 -10.92
N ILE A 123 -11.80 -7.43 -11.37
CA ILE A 123 -12.79 -6.57 -10.70
C ILE A 123 -13.97 -7.44 -10.26
N SER A 124 -14.46 -7.20 -9.05
CA SER A 124 -15.70 -7.77 -8.53
C SER A 124 -16.55 -6.66 -7.93
N GLN A 125 -17.83 -6.62 -8.29
CA GLN A 125 -18.85 -5.75 -7.70
C GLN A 125 -19.86 -6.61 -6.94
N PRO A 126 -19.59 -6.88 -5.66
CA PRO A 126 -20.46 -7.74 -4.85
C PRO A 126 -21.76 -7.01 -4.46
N ASP A 127 -22.79 -7.81 -4.22
CA ASP A 127 -24.12 -7.41 -3.75
C ASP A 127 -24.16 -7.21 -2.23
N TYR A 128 -23.37 -7.99 -1.48
CA TYR A 128 -23.34 -7.96 0.00
C TYR A 128 -21.97 -8.31 0.58
N GLY A 129 -21.78 -8.00 1.87
CA GLY A 129 -20.50 -8.04 2.56
C GLY A 129 -19.88 -9.44 2.67
N GLU A 130 -20.68 -10.48 2.95
CA GLU A 130 -20.21 -11.87 2.98
C GLU A 130 -19.65 -12.29 1.62
N GLN A 131 -20.38 -12.01 0.53
CA GLN A 131 -19.94 -12.34 -0.84
C GLN A 131 -18.62 -11.64 -1.17
N ALA A 132 -18.50 -10.35 -0.86
CA ALA A 132 -17.28 -9.58 -1.06
C ALA A 132 -16.06 -10.22 -0.38
N LEU A 133 -16.23 -10.61 0.90
CA LEU A 133 -15.17 -11.20 1.71
C LEU A 133 -14.84 -12.65 1.29
N ASP A 134 -15.82 -13.42 0.84
CA ASP A 134 -15.59 -14.77 0.32
C ASP A 134 -14.89 -14.74 -1.05
N ILE A 135 -15.22 -13.79 -1.93
CA ILE A 135 -14.48 -13.57 -3.19
C ILE A 135 -13.03 -13.19 -2.87
N ALA A 136 -12.80 -12.24 -1.96
CA ALA A 136 -11.46 -11.88 -1.54
C ALA A 136 -10.68 -13.08 -0.97
N ASP A 137 -11.34 -13.92 -0.16
CA ASP A 137 -10.74 -15.12 0.41
C ASP A 137 -10.37 -16.16 -0.66
N LEU A 138 -11.23 -16.38 -1.66
CA LEU A 138 -10.95 -17.29 -2.78
C LEU A 138 -9.76 -16.79 -3.62
N LEU A 139 -9.71 -15.49 -3.92
CA LEU A 139 -8.60 -14.88 -4.66
C LEU A 139 -7.29 -15.04 -3.89
N VAL A 140 -7.28 -14.76 -2.59
CA VAL A 140 -6.09 -14.95 -1.73
C VAL A 140 -5.69 -16.43 -1.65
N ARG A 141 -6.66 -17.36 -1.51
CA ARG A 141 -6.39 -18.82 -1.46
C ARG A 141 -5.76 -19.35 -2.74
N SER A 142 -6.07 -18.75 -3.89
CA SER A 142 -5.51 -19.18 -5.17
C SER A 142 -3.97 -19.07 -5.23
N GLY A 143 -3.39 -18.16 -4.44
CA GLY A 143 -1.95 -17.84 -4.49
C GLY A 143 -1.52 -17.13 -5.77
N ALA A 144 -2.45 -16.80 -6.68
CA ALA A 144 -2.17 -16.19 -7.98
C ALA A 144 -2.29 -14.66 -7.96
N VAL A 145 -2.74 -14.06 -6.86
CA VAL A 145 -2.97 -12.62 -6.71
C VAL A 145 -1.98 -12.02 -5.73
N ASP A 146 -1.27 -10.98 -6.15
CA ASP A 146 -0.26 -10.29 -5.34
C ASP A 146 -0.87 -9.20 -4.47
N VAL A 147 -1.93 -8.53 -4.94
CA VAL A 147 -2.65 -7.50 -4.18
C VAL A 147 -4.16 -7.60 -4.39
N VAL A 148 -4.91 -7.54 -3.27
CA VAL A 148 -6.38 -7.43 -3.27
C VAL A 148 -6.78 -6.15 -2.54
N VAL A 149 -7.50 -5.26 -3.22
CA VAL A 149 -8.09 -4.06 -2.61
C VAL A 149 -9.58 -4.28 -2.40
N ILE A 150 -10.10 -3.88 -1.23
CA ILE A 150 -11.52 -3.91 -0.90
C ILE A 150 -11.97 -2.46 -0.63
N ASP A 151 -12.78 -1.91 -1.52
CA ASP A 151 -13.30 -0.54 -1.48
C ASP A 151 -14.83 -0.55 -1.36
N SER A 152 -15.43 -0.37 -0.18
CA SER A 152 -14.80 -0.13 1.12
C SER A 152 -15.46 -0.95 2.22
N VAL A 153 -14.81 -1.02 3.39
CA VAL A 153 -15.36 -1.68 4.58
C VAL A 153 -16.73 -1.14 4.96
N ALA A 154 -16.99 0.15 4.74
CA ALA A 154 -18.27 0.77 5.07
C ALA A 154 -19.42 0.19 4.23
N ALA A 155 -19.13 -0.25 3.00
CA ALA A 155 -20.07 -0.84 2.06
C ALA A 155 -20.21 -2.37 2.20
N LEU A 156 -19.47 -3.01 3.12
CA LEU A 156 -19.63 -4.44 3.43
C LEU A 156 -20.86 -4.66 4.31
N ILE A 157 -22.05 -4.47 3.74
CA ILE A 157 -23.33 -4.61 4.44
C ILE A 157 -23.72 -6.10 4.47
N PRO A 158 -24.00 -6.69 5.65
CA PRO A 158 -24.44 -8.08 5.74
C PRO A 158 -25.70 -8.35 4.91
N GLN A 159 -25.81 -9.53 4.30
CA GLN A 159 -26.99 -9.92 3.52
C GLN A 159 -28.30 -9.73 4.31
N ALA A 160 -28.31 -10.17 5.56
CA ALA A 160 -29.49 -10.05 6.43
C ALA A 160 -29.90 -8.59 6.70
N GLU A 161 -28.96 -7.64 6.62
CA GLU A 161 -29.24 -6.21 6.79
C GLU A 161 -29.84 -5.60 5.50
N LEU A 162 -29.43 -6.10 4.33
CA LEU A 162 -29.98 -5.69 3.03
C LEU A 162 -31.39 -6.23 2.78
N GLU A 163 -31.68 -7.44 3.25
CA GLU A 163 -32.99 -8.09 3.12
C GLU A 163 -34.00 -7.62 4.19
N GLY A 164 -33.51 -6.96 5.25
CA GLY A 164 -34.33 -6.43 6.34
C GLY A 164 -35.15 -5.20 5.97
N GLU A 165 -36.13 -4.87 6.80
CA GLU A 165 -36.94 -3.67 6.59
C GLU A 165 -36.17 -2.38 6.97
N MET A 166 -36.41 -1.29 6.25
CA MET A 166 -35.81 0.00 6.60
C MET A 166 -36.22 0.43 8.02
N GLY A 167 -35.22 0.60 8.88
CA GLY A 167 -35.43 0.97 10.29
C GLY A 167 -35.39 -0.22 11.26
N GLU A 168 -35.32 -1.46 10.77
CA GLU A 168 -35.03 -2.61 11.60
C GLU A 168 -33.60 -2.51 12.15
N THR A 169 -33.46 -2.63 13.47
CA THR A 169 -32.16 -2.40 14.13
C THR A 169 -31.33 -3.68 14.16
N GLN A 170 -30.34 -3.80 13.29
CA GLN A 170 -29.35 -4.88 13.34
C GLN A 170 -28.03 -4.41 13.97
N VAL A 171 -28.01 -4.29 15.30
CA VAL A 171 -26.82 -3.78 16.00
C VAL A 171 -25.61 -4.71 15.79
N GLY A 172 -24.56 -4.17 15.17
CA GLY A 172 -23.24 -4.79 15.11
C GLY A 172 -23.09 -5.95 14.12
N GLY A 173 -24.01 -6.12 13.17
CA GLY A 173 -23.91 -7.12 12.11
C GLY A 173 -22.57 -7.05 11.36
N GLN A 174 -22.27 -5.88 10.80
CA GLN A 174 -21.02 -5.62 10.09
C GLN A 174 -19.75 -5.88 10.95
N ALA A 175 -19.77 -5.53 12.24
CA ALA A 175 -18.62 -5.76 13.12
C ALA A 175 -18.37 -7.26 13.38
N ARG A 176 -19.44 -8.07 13.49
CA ARG A 176 -19.34 -9.53 13.61
C ARG A 176 -18.83 -10.15 12.32
N LEU A 177 -19.38 -9.73 11.17
CA LEU A 177 -18.93 -10.15 9.84
C LEU A 177 -17.42 -9.91 9.68
N MET A 178 -16.96 -8.68 9.94
CA MET A 178 -15.53 -8.34 9.87
C MET A 178 -14.69 -9.18 10.84
N SER A 179 -15.14 -9.38 12.07
CA SER A 179 -14.41 -10.21 13.05
C SER A 179 -14.24 -11.65 12.60
N HIS A 180 -15.28 -12.22 11.97
CA HIS A 180 -15.23 -13.56 11.40
C HIS A 180 -14.30 -13.61 10.18
N ALA A 181 -14.46 -12.68 9.24
CA ALA A 181 -13.65 -12.58 8.03
C ALA A 181 -12.16 -12.42 8.33
N MET A 182 -11.79 -11.52 9.25
CA MET A 182 -10.38 -11.31 9.61
C MET A 182 -9.73 -12.60 10.16
N ARG A 183 -10.47 -13.37 10.97
CA ARG A 183 -9.99 -14.64 11.53
C ARG A 183 -9.74 -15.68 10.42
N LYS A 184 -10.62 -15.75 9.43
CA LYS A 184 -10.53 -16.66 8.27
C LYS A 184 -9.39 -16.27 7.32
N LEU A 185 -9.27 -14.97 7.02
CA LEU A 185 -8.34 -14.42 6.03
C LEU A 185 -6.88 -14.40 6.50
N THR A 186 -6.62 -14.09 7.78
CA THR A 186 -5.25 -13.84 8.28
C THR A 186 -4.27 -14.98 7.97
N GLY A 187 -4.69 -16.22 8.20
CA GLY A 187 -3.83 -17.39 7.93
C GLY A 187 -3.60 -17.60 6.43
N THR A 188 -4.62 -17.38 5.61
CA THR A 188 -4.52 -17.52 4.15
C THR A 188 -3.63 -16.44 3.54
N ILE A 189 -3.82 -15.19 3.96
CA ILE A 189 -3.04 -14.03 3.51
C ILE A 189 -1.55 -14.26 3.76
N HIS A 190 -1.19 -14.73 4.95
CA HIS A 190 0.21 -15.02 5.26
C HIS A 190 0.81 -16.10 4.34
N LYS A 191 0.07 -17.17 4.07
CA LYS A 191 0.56 -18.31 3.26
C LYS A 191 0.66 -17.99 1.76
N SER A 192 -0.22 -17.15 1.25
CA SER A 192 -0.29 -16.77 -0.17
C SER A 192 0.66 -15.62 -0.52
N HIS A 193 1.22 -14.93 0.47
CA HIS A 193 1.96 -13.68 0.29
C HIS A 193 1.17 -12.57 -0.42
N THR A 194 -0.16 -12.65 -0.50
CA THR A 194 -1.01 -11.58 -1.03
C THR A 194 -1.05 -10.39 -0.07
N ALA A 195 -0.85 -9.17 -0.56
CA ALA A 195 -1.14 -7.95 0.19
C ALA A 195 -2.64 -7.67 0.13
N VAL A 196 -3.31 -7.52 1.28
CA VAL A 196 -4.75 -7.20 1.30
C VAL A 196 -4.98 -5.82 1.89
N ILE A 197 -5.59 -4.95 1.10
CA ILE A 197 -5.82 -3.55 1.43
C ILE A 197 -7.31 -3.34 1.63
N PHE A 198 -7.68 -2.84 2.81
CA PHE A 198 -9.03 -2.41 3.12
C PHE A 198 -9.08 -0.89 3.07
N ILE A 199 -9.93 -0.33 2.21
CA ILE A 199 -10.29 1.08 2.27
C ILE A 199 -11.41 1.23 3.31
N ASN A 200 -11.31 2.26 4.14
CA ASN A 200 -12.31 2.50 5.18
C ASN A 200 -12.61 4.00 5.32
N GLN A 201 -13.80 4.30 5.81
CA GLN A 201 -14.28 5.65 6.05
C GLN A 201 -14.18 6.00 7.54
N ILE A 202 -14.04 7.30 7.82
CA ILE A 202 -14.15 7.83 9.18
C ILE A 202 -15.63 8.02 9.54
N ARG A 203 -15.97 7.71 10.79
CA ARG A 203 -17.24 8.01 11.47
C ARG A 203 -16.94 8.64 12.83
N MET A 204 -17.90 9.37 13.40
CA MET A 204 -17.79 9.89 14.76
C MET A 204 -18.49 8.95 15.74
N LYS A 205 -17.86 8.69 16.90
CA LYS A 205 -18.52 8.00 18.00
C LYS A 205 -19.51 8.94 18.70
N ILE A 206 -20.79 8.56 18.67
CA ILE A 206 -21.85 9.29 19.36
C ILE A 206 -21.70 9.09 20.87
N GLY A 207 -21.90 10.16 21.65
CA GLY A 207 -21.89 10.10 23.12
C GLY A 207 -20.51 10.19 23.78
N MET A 208 -19.45 10.51 23.02
CA MET A 208 -18.13 10.74 23.61
C MET A 208 -18.01 12.16 24.16
N THR A 209 -18.31 12.34 25.44
CA THR A 209 -18.06 13.56 26.23
C THR A 209 -16.77 13.38 27.05
N GLY A 210 -15.60 13.65 26.45
CA GLY A 210 -14.31 13.47 27.14
C GLY A 210 -13.06 13.81 26.30
N TYR A 211 -11.88 13.53 26.85
CA TYR A 211 -10.56 13.70 26.21
C TYR A 211 -10.27 12.56 25.21
N GLY A 212 -9.95 12.90 23.96
CA GLY A 212 -9.58 11.96 22.89
C GLY A 212 -10.20 12.35 21.53
N SER A 213 -9.77 11.69 20.45
CA SER A 213 -10.41 11.88 19.13
C SER A 213 -11.72 11.09 19.04
N PRO A 214 -12.85 11.72 18.65
CA PRO A 214 -14.14 11.03 18.47
C PRO A 214 -14.17 10.16 17.21
N GLU A 215 -13.14 10.22 16.37
CA GLU A 215 -13.08 9.50 15.11
C GLU A 215 -12.89 7.98 15.32
N THR A 216 -13.63 7.20 14.54
CA THR A 216 -13.50 5.75 14.43
C THR A 216 -13.66 5.32 12.98
N THR A 217 -13.24 4.11 12.66
CA THR A 217 -13.48 3.47 11.37
C THR A 217 -14.66 2.49 11.46
N THR A 218 -15.28 2.18 10.32
CA THR A 218 -16.41 1.24 10.21
C THR A 218 -15.93 -0.22 10.32
N GLY A 219 -16.87 -1.17 10.48
CA GLY A 219 -16.52 -2.60 10.61
C GLY A 219 -16.03 -3.03 12.00
N GLY A 220 -16.26 -2.23 13.03
CA GLY A 220 -15.85 -2.52 14.41
C GLY A 220 -14.34 -2.40 14.64
N ASN A 221 -13.80 -3.17 15.58
CA ASN A 221 -12.37 -3.08 15.96
C ASN A 221 -11.48 -4.17 15.34
N ALA A 222 -12.07 -5.21 14.72
CA ALA A 222 -11.30 -6.36 14.24
C ALA A 222 -10.17 -5.94 13.29
N LEU A 223 -10.50 -5.22 12.22
CA LEU A 223 -9.51 -4.76 11.25
C LEU A 223 -8.38 -3.96 11.90
N LYS A 224 -8.67 -3.12 12.90
CA LYS A 224 -7.65 -2.36 13.64
C LYS A 224 -6.61 -3.24 14.31
N PHE A 225 -6.99 -4.43 14.78
CA PHE A 225 -6.07 -5.38 15.44
C PHE A 225 -5.30 -6.24 14.43
N TYR A 226 -5.99 -6.72 13.39
CA TYR A 226 -5.45 -7.61 12.37
C TYR A 226 -4.55 -6.90 11.35
N ALA A 227 -4.87 -5.66 10.98
CA ALA A 227 -4.04 -4.85 10.09
C ALA A 227 -2.61 -4.73 10.64
N SER A 228 -1.62 -5.04 9.82
CA SER A 228 -0.21 -4.82 10.15
C SER A 228 0.18 -3.37 9.98
N VAL A 229 -0.42 -2.72 8.98
CA VAL A 229 -0.24 -1.29 8.69
C VAL A 229 -1.60 -0.61 8.71
N ARG A 230 -1.68 0.59 9.29
CA ARG A 230 -2.85 1.46 9.18
C ARG A 230 -2.40 2.84 8.74
N LEU A 231 -3.01 3.37 7.69
CA LEU A 231 -2.71 4.65 7.07
C LEU A 231 -3.90 5.60 7.25
N ASP A 232 -3.65 6.75 7.87
CA ASP A 232 -4.60 7.87 7.96
C ASP A 232 -4.25 8.90 6.88
N ILE A 233 -5.04 8.91 5.80
CA ILE A 233 -4.84 9.83 4.67
C ILE A 233 -5.83 11.00 4.74
N ARG A 234 -5.30 12.21 4.69
CA ARG A 234 -6.09 13.46 4.73
C ARG A 234 -5.62 14.45 3.68
N ARG A 235 -6.58 15.12 3.05
CA ARG A 235 -6.30 16.36 2.30
C ARG A 235 -6.03 17.47 3.30
N ILE A 236 -4.88 18.13 3.17
CA ILE A 236 -4.44 19.20 4.06
C ILE A 236 -4.50 20.57 3.40
N GLN A 237 -4.42 20.61 2.07
CA GLN A 237 -4.51 21.82 1.28
C GLN A 237 -5.07 21.50 -0.10
N THR A 238 -5.87 22.40 -0.64
CA THR A 238 -6.32 22.36 -2.04
C THR A 238 -5.32 23.12 -2.90
N LEU A 239 -4.84 22.50 -3.98
CA LEU A 239 -3.91 23.12 -4.92
C LEU A 239 -4.70 23.88 -5.98
N LYS A 240 -4.37 25.16 -6.17
CA LYS A 240 -5.06 26.06 -7.09
C LYS A 240 -4.08 26.84 -7.94
N ASP A 241 -4.42 27.04 -9.19
CA ASP A 241 -3.85 28.08 -10.03
C ASP A 241 -4.95 29.11 -10.33
N LYS A 242 -4.79 30.33 -9.78
CA LYS A 242 -5.83 31.36 -9.75
C LYS A 242 -7.15 30.81 -9.16
N GLU A 243 -8.18 30.66 -9.98
CA GLU A 243 -9.50 30.13 -9.59
C GLU A 243 -9.64 28.62 -9.85
N GLU A 244 -8.77 28.03 -10.66
CA GLU A 244 -8.86 26.62 -11.06
C GLU A 244 -8.22 25.72 -10.00
N THR A 245 -8.96 24.70 -9.57
CA THR A 245 -8.44 23.69 -8.64
C THR A 245 -7.90 22.50 -9.41
N TYR A 246 -6.60 22.26 -9.32
CA TYR A 246 -5.93 21.21 -10.10
C TYR A 246 -5.50 20.00 -9.26
N GLY A 247 -5.58 20.07 -7.93
CA GLY A 247 -5.16 18.96 -7.09
C GLY A 247 -5.35 19.18 -5.60
N SER A 248 -4.78 18.26 -4.82
CA SER A 248 -4.86 18.22 -3.37
C SER A 248 -3.51 17.84 -2.77
N ARG A 249 -2.99 18.65 -1.85
CA ARG A 249 -1.88 18.23 -1.00
C ARG A 249 -2.42 17.30 0.07
N CYS A 250 -1.87 16.10 0.14
CA CYS A 250 -2.30 15.07 1.06
C CYS A 250 -1.20 14.76 2.07
N ARG A 251 -1.63 14.40 3.28
CA ARG A 251 -0.79 13.85 4.34
C ARG A 251 -1.25 12.45 4.64
N VAL A 252 -0.33 11.50 4.64
CA VAL A 252 -0.57 10.13 5.07
C VAL A 252 0.24 9.85 6.33
N LYS A 253 -0.44 9.55 7.43
CA LYS A 253 0.20 9.17 8.69
C LYS A 253 0.14 7.66 8.88
N VAL A 254 1.28 7.04 9.18
CA VAL A 254 1.36 5.61 9.50
C VAL A 254 0.98 5.42 10.98
N VAL A 255 -0.32 5.33 11.27
CA VAL A 255 -0.83 5.26 12.66
C VAL A 255 -0.62 3.91 13.33
N LYS A 256 -0.34 2.86 12.53
CA LYS A 256 0.06 1.54 13.01
C LYS A 256 1.05 0.95 12.03
N ASN A 257 2.14 0.38 12.56
CA ASN A 257 3.12 -0.33 11.77
C ASN A 257 3.68 -1.50 12.60
N LYS A 258 3.48 -2.74 12.12
CA LYS A 258 4.04 -3.97 12.72
C LYS A 258 5.30 -4.47 11.99
N VAL A 259 5.75 -3.76 10.95
CA VAL A 259 6.87 -4.18 10.10
C VAL A 259 8.05 -3.21 10.15
N ALA A 260 7.83 -1.99 10.61
CA ALA A 260 8.86 -0.99 10.94
C ALA A 260 8.33 -0.04 12.04
N PRO A 261 9.14 0.94 12.51
CA PRO A 261 8.66 1.95 13.46
C PRO A 261 7.42 2.72 12.95
N PRO A 262 6.37 2.89 13.77
CA PRO A 262 5.16 3.64 13.40
C PRO A 262 5.33 5.16 13.54
N PHE A 263 4.26 5.90 13.22
CA PHE A 263 4.06 7.34 13.44
C PHE A 263 4.86 8.29 12.55
N ARG A 264 5.56 7.76 11.55
CA ARG A 264 6.04 8.55 10.42
C ARG A 264 4.87 9.04 9.57
N GLU A 265 5.10 10.12 8.85
CA GLU A 265 4.15 10.69 7.91
C GLU A 265 4.82 11.00 6.58
N ALA A 266 4.01 11.02 5.53
CA ALA A 266 4.41 11.40 4.19
C ALA A 266 3.50 12.53 3.69
N LEU A 267 4.08 13.46 2.95
CA LEU A 267 3.38 14.55 2.28
C LEU A 267 3.60 14.42 0.79
N PHE A 268 2.51 14.40 0.03
CA PHE A 268 2.57 14.37 -1.42
C PHE A 268 1.33 15.04 -2.01
N ASP A 269 1.45 15.44 -3.26
CA ASP A 269 0.32 16.02 -4.00
C ASP A 269 -0.39 14.94 -4.81
N ILE A 270 -1.71 14.97 -4.79
CA ILE A 270 -2.57 14.24 -5.71
C ILE A 270 -3.11 15.25 -6.71
N LEU A 271 -2.61 15.18 -7.94
CA LEU A 271 -3.05 15.99 -9.07
C LEU A 271 -4.26 15.30 -9.73
N TYR A 272 -5.29 16.07 -10.05
CA TYR A 272 -6.51 15.50 -10.63
C TYR A 272 -6.23 15.00 -12.05
N GLY A 273 -6.62 13.75 -12.31
CA GLY A 273 -6.41 13.10 -13.60
C GLY A 273 -5.08 12.33 -13.73
N THR A 274 -4.05 12.67 -12.97
CA THR A 274 -2.72 12.02 -13.04
C THR A 274 -2.29 11.29 -11.75
N GLY A 275 -2.87 11.65 -10.60
CA GLY A 275 -2.62 10.98 -9.33
C GLY A 275 -1.47 11.57 -8.52
N VAL A 276 -0.77 10.73 -7.78
CA VAL A 276 0.35 11.14 -6.92
C VAL A 276 1.49 11.70 -7.76
N SER A 277 1.90 12.94 -7.46
CA SER A 277 3.02 13.59 -8.16
C SER A 277 4.35 13.21 -7.53
N ARG A 278 5.04 12.27 -8.18
CA ARG A 278 6.40 11.84 -7.82
C ARG A 278 7.39 13.01 -7.90
N GLU A 279 7.28 13.86 -8.92
CA GLU A 279 8.15 15.02 -9.09
C GLU A 279 7.97 16.02 -7.95
N GLY A 280 6.73 16.24 -7.50
CA GLY A 280 6.43 17.09 -6.34
C GLY A 280 7.09 16.58 -5.06
N GLU A 281 7.08 15.26 -4.83
CA GLU A 281 7.77 14.64 -3.70
C GLU A 281 9.29 14.80 -3.80
N LEU A 282 9.87 14.55 -4.98
CA LEU A 282 11.31 14.70 -5.21
C LEU A 282 11.81 16.12 -4.94
N ILE A 283 11.03 17.13 -5.33
CA ILE A 283 11.35 18.53 -5.04
C ILE A 283 11.33 18.78 -3.54
N ASP A 284 10.24 18.43 -2.87
CA ASP A 284 10.05 18.74 -1.45
C ASP A 284 11.09 18.01 -0.58
N MET A 285 11.29 16.71 -0.82
CA MET A 285 12.28 15.88 -0.12
C MET A 285 13.71 16.25 -0.49
N GLY A 286 13.96 16.59 -1.76
CA GLY A 286 15.28 17.02 -2.23
C GLY A 286 15.72 18.33 -1.57
N VAL A 287 14.79 19.27 -1.36
CA VAL A 287 15.08 20.51 -0.61
C VAL A 287 15.34 20.20 0.86
N GLU A 288 14.55 19.33 1.50
CA GLU A 288 14.74 18.94 2.90
C GLU A 288 16.09 18.24 3.13
N ALA A 289 16.51 17.40 2.18
CA ALA A 289 17.79 16.69 2.23
C ALA A 289 19.01 17.54 1.81
N GLY A 290 18.79 18.80 1.36
CA GLY A 290 19.86 19.67 0.85
C GLY A 290 20.45 19.21 -0.50
N ILE A 291 19.71 18.38 -1.25
CA ILE A 291 20.07 17.89 -2.59
C ILE A 291 19.64 18.89 -3.66
N VAL A 292 18.49 19.54 -3.45
CA VAL A 292 17.96 20.60 -4.31
C VAL A 292 18.11 21.93 -3.55
N ASP A 293 18.84 22.86 -4.14
CA ASP A 293 19.04 24.19 -3.57
C ASP A 293 17.82 25.06 -3.80
N LYS A 294 17.34 25.72 -2.74
CA LYS A 294 16.22 26.68 -2.81
C LYS A 294 16.64 28.05 -2.31
N SER A 295 16.70 29.02 -3.23
CA SER A 295 16.99 30.42 -2.94
C SER A 295 15.76 31.30 -3.22
N GLY A 296 14.97 31.56 -2.17
CA GLY A 296 13.70 32.26 -2.29
C GLY A 296 12.70 31.44 -3.12
N ALA A 297 12.36 31.93 -4.30
CA ALA A 297 11.48 31.24 -5.26
C ALA A 297 12.23 30.38 -6.29
N TRP A 298 13.56 30.45 -6.34
CA TRP A 298 14.38 29.75 -7.33
C TRP A 298 14.86 28.40 -6.80
N PHE A 299 14.86 27.39 -7.68
CA PHE A 299 15.33 26.03 -7.41
C PHE A 299 16.49 25.67 -8.34
N ALA A 300 17.48 24.97 -7.82
CA ALA A 300 18.64 24.50 -8.58
C ALA A 300 19.08 23.10 -8.11
N PHE A 301 19.74 22.36 -9.01
CA PHE A 301 20.36 21.08 -8.71
C PHE A 301 21.81 21.11 -9.20
N GLY A 302 22.76 21.27 -8.26
CA GLY A 302 24.15 21.50 -8.62
C GLY A 302 24.31 22.80 -9.43
N SER A 303 24.83 22.69 -10.67
CA SER A 303 24.92 23.84 -11.58
C SER A 303 23.65 24.11 -12.39
N GLU A 304 22.70 23.16 -12.40
CA GLU A 304 21.52 23.22 -13.26
C GLU A 304 20.42 24.07 -12.61
N ARG A 305 19.82 24.98 -13.37
CA ARG A 305 18.71 25.80 -12.89
C ARG A 305 17.39 25.12 -13.22
N LEU A 306 16.71 24.62 -12.19
CA LEU A 306 15.44 23.91 -12.37
C LEU A 306 14.26 24.85 -12.65
N GLY A 307 14.34 26.11 -12.17
CA GLY A 307 13.35 27.14 -12.47
C GLY A 307 12.88 27.94 -11.25
N GLN A 308 11.88 28.81 -11.49
CA GLN A 308 11.26 29.64 -10.47
C GLN A 308 9.86 29.12 -10.12
N GLY A 309 9.62 28.86 -8.84
CA GLY A 309 8.34 28.35 -8.34
C GLY A 309 8.23 26.84 -8.46
N ARG A 310 7.59 26.22 -7.46
CA ARG A 310 7.50 24.76 -7.32
C ARG A 310 6.78 24.10 -8.50
N ASP A 311 5.71 24.71 -9.00
CA ASP A 311 4.94 24.14 -10.11
C ASP A 311 5.70 24.13 -11.43
N ASN A 312 6.48 25.16 -11.72
CA ASN A 312 7.33 25.19 -12.92
C ASN A 312 8.44 24.15 -12.85
N VAL A 313 9.06 23.99 -11.67
CA VAL A 313 10.09 22.97 -11.44
C VAL A 313 9.51 21.56 -11.59
N ARG A 314 8.26 21.35 -11.13
CA ARG A 314 7.56 20.08 -11.33
C ARG A 314 7.40 19.78 -12.82
N SER A 315 6.89 20.72 -13.62
CA SER A 315 6.76 20.55 -15.07
C SER A 315 8.11 20.29 -15.74
N PHE A 316 9.16 21.00 -15.33
CA PHE A 316 10.52 20.76 -15.79
C PHE A 316 10.99 19.33 -15.52
N LEU A 317 10.77 18.79 -14.31
CA LEU A 317 11.15 17.40 -13.98
C LEU A 317 10.29 16.33 -14.67
N GLN A 318 9.10 16.69 -15.15
CA GLN A 318 8.28 15.80 -15.97
C GLN A 318 8.87 15.66 -17.38
N GLU A 319 9.41 16.74 -17.93
CA GLU A 319 10.04 16.79 -19.26
C GLU A 319 11.48 16.26 -19.24
N HIS A 320 12.22 16.51 -18.15
CA HIS A 320 13.63 16.15 -17.99
C HIS A 320 13.83 14.96 -17.04
N THR A 321 13.52 13.77 -17.55
CA THR A 321 13.57 12.51 -16.79
C THR A 321 14.97 12.13 -16.30
N ASP A 322 16.01 12.53 -17.03
CA ASP A 322 17.41 12.31 -16.67
C ASP A 322 17.80 13.05 -15.38
N ILE A 323 17.37 14.32 -15.24
CA ILE A 323 17.61 15.12 -14.04
C ILE A 323 16.76 14.59 -12.88
N ARG A 324 15.49 14.25 -13.15
CA ARG A 324 14.59 13.66 -12.17
C ARG A 324 15.20 12.39 -11.55
N ASP A 325 15.72 11.49 -12.38
CA ASP A 325 16.27 10.21 -11.93
C ASP A 325 17.59 10.41 -11.17
N GLN A 326 18.41 11.42 -11.53
CA GLN A 326 19.59 11.79 -10.75
C GLN A 326 19.23 12.33 -9.36
N ILE A 327 18.22 13.18 -9.25
CA ILE A 327 17.72 13.69 -7.96
C ILE A 327 17.22 12.52 -7.12
N GLU A 328 16.43 11.64 -7.71
CA GLU A 328 15.90 10.47 -7.02
C GLU A 328 17.01 9.51 -6.54
N GLY A 329 18.01 9.25 -7.39
CA GLY A 329 19.17 8.43 -7.02
C GLY A 329 19.90 8.98 -5.80
N LYS A 330 20.27 10.27 -5.83
CA LYS A 330 20.91 10.94 -4.69
C LYS A 330 20.03 10.94 -3.44
N LEU A 331 18.72 11.11 -3.60
CA LEU A 331 17.77 11.11 -2.49
C LEU A 331 17.69 9.72 -1.85
N ARG A 332 17.60 8.64 -2.65
CA ARG A 332 17.60 7.26 -2.16
C ARG A 332 18.91 6.91 -1.43
N GLU A 333 20.05 7.34 -1.97
CA GLU A 333 21.36 7.20 -1.33
C GLU A 333 21.42 7.92 0.02
N HIS A 334 20.99 9.19 0.07
CA HIS A 334 20.92 9.97 1.30
C HIS A 334 20.03 9.31 2.37
N LEU A 335 18.95 8.66 1.93
CA LEU A 335 17.99 7.98 2.79
C LEU A 335 18.41 6.54 3.16
N GLY A 336 19.53 6.04 2.63
CA GLY A 336 20.08 4.71 2.96
C GLY A 336 19.45 3.53 2.21
N PHE A 337 18.76 3.77 1.09
CA PHE A 337 18.28 2.72 0.19
C PHE A 337 19.32 2.45 -0.92
N ALA A 338 20.28 1.56 -0.69
CA ALA A 338 21.21 1.14 -1.76
C ALA A 338 20.60 0.00 -2.61
N GLU A 339 20.83 0.08 -3.93
CA GLU A 339 20.31 -0.71 -5.06
C GLU A 339 18.92 -0.30 -5.61
N TYR A 340 18.89 0.77 -6.39
CA TYR A 340 17.83 1.03 -7.36
C TYR A 340 18.38 0.83 -8.78
N THR A 341 17.75 -0.07 -9.54
CA THR A 341 17.91 -0.16 -10.99
C THR A 341 16.70 0.52 -11.63
N PRO A 342 16.87 1.60 -12.41
CA PRO A 342 15.75 2.25 -13.07
C PRO A 342 15.03 1.27 -14.03
N PRO A 343 13.70 1.38 -14.20
CA PRO A 343 13.00 0.63 -15.22
C PRO A 343 13.57 0.98 -16.61
N PRO A 344 13.64 0.02 -17.54
CA PRO A 344 14.11 0.30 -18.89
C PRO A 344 13.25 1.42 -19.50
N ALA A 345 13.90 2.42 -20.09
CA ALA A 345 13.22 3.46 -20.85
C ALA A 345 12.35 2.81 -21.93
N PRO A 346 11.15 3.36 -22.22
CA PRO A 346 10.39 2.90 -23.37
C PRO A 346 11.24 3.08 -24.62
N GLU A 347 11.47 1.99 -25.36
CA GLU A 347 12.11 2.05 -26.67
C GLU A 347 11.28 3.00 -27.54
N ALA A 348 11.92 4.07 -28.01
CA ALA A 348 11.31 4.93 -29.01
C ALA A 348 11.04 4.06 -30.23
N GLU A 349 9.75 3.86 -30.55
CA GLU A 349 9.35 3.25 -31.81
C GLU A 349 9.98 4.07 -32.93
N GLY A 350 10.97 3.47 -33.59
CA GLY A 350 11.69 4.08 -34.69
C GLY A 350 10.71 4.50 -35.76
N GLU A 351 10.81 5.76 -36.17
CA GLU A 351 10.19 6.28 -37.38
C GLU A 351 10.51 5.31 -38.53
N ALA A 352 9.47 4.70 -39.08
CA ALA A 352 9.59 3.97 -40.32
C ALA A 352 9.93 4.98 -41.41
N GLU A 353 11.17 4.93 -41.90
CA GLU A 353 11.59 5.56 -43.14
C GLU A 353 10.62 5.12 -44.25
N GLU A 354 9.85 6.07 -44.78
CA GLU A 354 9.19 5.91 -46.07
C GLU A 354 10.28 5.86 -47.14
N ASP A 355 10.69 4.66 -47.51
CA ASP A 355 11.46 4.41 -48.73
C ASP A 355 10.64 4.85 -49.93
N ALA A 356 11.13 5.91 -50.58
CA ALA A 356 10.75 6.30 -51.92
C ALA A 356 11.16 5.19 -52.90
N ASP A 357 10.17 4.55 -53.54
CA ASP A 357 10.41 3.72 -54.72
C ASP A 357 10.03 4.50 -55.98
N ASP A 358 11.06 5.01 -56.64
CA ASP A 358 11.07 5.42 -58.03
C ASP A 358 11.08 4.16 -58.92
N GLY A 359 10.03 3.94 -59.70
CA GLY A 359 10.16 3.33 -61.04
C GLY A 359 9.33 2.09 -61.37
N MET A 360 8.17 2.31 -62.00
CA MET A 360 7.94 1.92 -63.41
C MET A 360 6.70 2.59 -64.01
#